data_AF-A0A6G8CNR2-F1
#
_entry.id   AF-A0A6G8CNR2-F1
#
_cell.length_a   1.000
_cell.length_b   1.000
_cell.length_c   1.000
_cell.angle_alpha   90.00
_cell.angle_beta   90.00
_cell.angle_gamma   90.00
#
_symmetry.space_group_name_H-M   'P 1'
#
loop_
_entity.id
_entity.type
_entity.pdbx_description
1 polymer ?
#
loop_
_entity_poly.entity_id
_entity_poly.type
_entity_poly.pdbx_seq_one_letter_code
_entity_poly.pdbx_strand_id
1 'polypeptide(L)'
;MIRNAHDALAAMASALTITLAALTPLSSANAAQTCSSSIKDSSVKGDISVQGTCSIQGSRIEGNVTIQPGSTLIITHNTLLGSLSGDKVKMLDAQGSNLGKGILITNGVDNVKLTDTSVSGAAIMLSGAKTVELSGSNVGDSMTLKDNSRVLKITDSTVRNGLSCNRGIAFQSIGSNVTGQVNC
;
A
#
# COMPACT_ATOMS: atom_id res chain seq x y z
N MET A 1 -18.79 16.85 -94.78
CA MET A 1 -17.84 17.59 -93.92
C MET A 1 -18.67 18.25 -92.81
N ILE A 2 -18.40 18.28 -91.51
CA ILE A 2 -17.39 17.80 -90.57
C ILE A 2 -18.04 17.96 -89.16
N ARG A 3 -17.95 16.92 -88.28
CA ARG A 3 -17.88 16.90 -86.78
C ARG A 3 -18.92 17.69 -85.94
N ASN A 4 -19.74 17.05 -85.08
CA ASN A 4 -19.48 16.43 -83.75
C ASN A 4 -19.23 17.40 -82.57
N ALA A 5 -19.97 17.12 -81.48
CA ALA A 5 -19.68 17.30 -80.05
C ALA A 5 -19.99 18.66 -79.38
N HIS A 6 -20.86 18.69 -78.36
CA HIS A 6 -20.52 18.31 -76.98
C HIS A 6 -21.75 18.31 -76.05
N ASP A 7 -21.95 17.17 -75.39
CA ASP A 7 -22.59 17.03 -74.08
C ASP A 7 -21.87 17.88 -72.99
N ALA A 8 -22.56 18.25 -71.90
CA ALA A 8 -22.22 17.79 -70.53
C ALA A 8 -22.91 18.54 -69.36
N LEU A 9 -23.35 17.71 -68.39
CA LEU A 9 -23.30 17.81 -66.91
C LEU A 9 -23.81 19.09 -66.21
N ALA A 10 -24.79 19.06 -65.30
CA ALA A 10 -24.94 18.33 -64.02
C ALA A 10 -24.08 18.86 -62.85
N ALA A 11 -24.73 19.20 -61.73
CA ALA A 11 -24.29 18.99 -60.33
C ALA A 11 -25.32 19.66 -59.40
N MET A 12 -26.29 18.94 -58.84
CA MET A 12 -26.22 18.20 -57.57
C MET A 12 -25.78 19.05 -56.36
N ALA A 13 -26.81 19.49 -55.62
CA ALA A 13 -26.72 19.99 -54.26
C ALA A 13 -26.40 18.85 -53.29
N SER A 14 -25.36 19.01 -52.47
CA SER A 14 -25.11 18.19 -51.29
C SER A 14 -24.69 19.11 -50.15
N ALA A 15 -25.62 19.38 -49.23
CA ALA A 15 -25.36 20.05 -47.97
C ALA A 15 -24.76 19.02 -47.00
N LEU A 16 -23.49 19.21 -46.65
CA LEU A 16 -22.76 18.37 -45.70
C LEU A 16 -23.01 18.90 -44.27
N THR A 17 -23.91 18.27 -43.54
CA THR A 17 -24.08 18.52 -42.09
C THR A 17 -22.97 17.81 -41.33
N ILE A 18 -22.06 18.60 -40.75
CA ILE A 18 -20.96 18.13 -39.90
C ILE A 18 -21.51 17.93 -38.48
N THR A 19 -21.69 16.67 -38.09
CA THR A 19 -22.06 16.28 -36.72
C THR A 19 -20.82 16.33 -35.83
N LEU A 20 -20.74 17.31 -34.92
CA LEU A 20 -19.69 17.42 -33.90
C LEU A 20 -19.90 16.32 -32.85
N ALA A 21 -19.07 15.28 -32.87
CA ALA A 21 -19.02 14.28 -31.80
C ALA A 21 -18.28 14.87 -30.58
N ALA A 22 -19.01 15.04 -29.47
CA ALA A 22 -18.43 15.44 -28.20
C ALA A 22 -17.55 14.31 -27.63
N LEU A 23 -16.23 14.56 -27.57
CA LEU A 23 -15.29 13.72 -26.83
C LEU A 23 -15.47 13.99 -25.32
N THR A 24 -16.13 13.07 -24.63
CA THR A 24 -16.17 13.09 -23.16
C THR A 24 -14.85 12.53 -22.59
N PRO A 25 -14.23 13.18 -21.60
CA PRO A 25 -13.04 12.65 -20.95
C PRO A 25 -13.40 11.41 -20.09
N LEU A 26 -12.74 10.30 -20.36
CA LEU A 26 -12.78 9.08 -19.54
C LEU A 26 -11.97 9.34 -18.26
N SER A 27 -12.65 9.79 -17.20
CA SER A 27 -12.08 9.77 -15.85
C SER A 27 -11.95 8.31 -15.40
N SER A 28 -10.73 7.76 -15.45
CA SER A 28 -10.41 6.47 -14.85
C SER A 28 -10.49 6.58 -13.33
N ALA A 29 -11.68 6.37 -12.78
CA ALA A 29 -11.89 6.17 -11.35
C ALA A 29 -11.25 4.83 -10.97
N ASN A 30 -10.07 4.87 -10.34
CA ASN A 30 -9.50 3.69 -9.68
C ASN A 30 -10.41 3.36 -8.50
N ALA A 31 -11.26 2.35 -8.65
CA ALA A 31 -12.17 1.92 -7.61
C ALA A 31 -11.37 1.30 -6.45
N ALA A 32 -11.70 1.69 -5.22
CA ALA A 32 -11.17 1.02 -4.04
C ALA A 32 -11.54 -0.46 -4.07
N GLN A 33 -10.55 -1.35 -3.97
CA GLN A 33 -10.73 -2.80 -4.01
C GLN A 33 -10.86 -3.34 -2.60
N THR A 34 -11.87 -4.17 -2.34
CA THR A 34 -11.98 -4.88 -1.06
C THR A 34 -11.27 -6.23 -1.16
N CYS A 35 -10.38 -6.53 -0.20
CA CYS A 35 -9.80 -7.85 -0.05
C CYS A 35 -10.38 -8.55 1.19
N SER A 36 -11.06 -9.68 0.99
CA SER A 36 -11.64 -10.50 2.05
C SER A 36 -11.07 -11.92 2.13
N SER A 37 -10.18 -12.28 1.21
CA SER A 37 -9.57 -13.61 1.13
C SER A 37 -8.13 -13.55 0.63
N SER A 38 -7.91 -13.35 -0.67
CA SER A 38 -6.56 -13.25 -1.22
C SER A 38 -6.45 -12.48 -2.52
N ILE A 39 -5.30 -11.84 -2.72
CA ILE A 39 -4.84 -11.25 -3.99
C ILE A 39 -3.46 -11.86 -4.29
N LYS A 40 -3.25 -12.39 -5.50
CA LYS A 40 -1.99 -13.06 -5.86
C LYS A 40 -1.49 -12.60 -7.21
N ASP A 41 -0.17 -12.42 -7.32
CA ASP A 41 0.58 -12.19 -8.56
C ASP A 41 -0.05 -11.13 -9.47
N SER A 42 -0.56 -10.05 -8.85
CA SER A 42 -1.38 -9.04 -9.52
C SER A 42 -0.80 -7.64 -9.38
N SER A 43 -1.11 -6.77 -10.35
CA SER A 43 -0.91 -5.33 -10.20
C SER A 43 -2.23 -4.66 -9.86
N VAL A 44 -2.34 -4.12 -8.65
CA VAL A 44 -3.52 -3.41 -8.17
C VAL A 44 -3.24 -1.91 -8.30
N LYS A 45 -4.06 -1.23 -9.11
CA LYS A 45 -4.05 0.23 -9.23
C LYS A 45 -5.20 0.79 -8.41
N GLY A 46 -4.86 1.55 -7.37
CA GLY A 46 -5.84 2.07 -6.41
C GLY A 46 -5.71 1.45 -5.02
N ASP A 47 -6.58 1.91 -4.13
CA ASP A 47 -6.53 1.56 -2.72
C ASP A 47 -7.16 0.20 -2.43
N ILE A 48 -6.64 -0.50 -1.42
CA ILE A 48 -7.16 -1.79 -0.94
C ILE A 48 -7.73 -1.62 0.46
N SER A 49 -8.97 -2.05 0.65
CA SER A 49 -9.62 -2.17 1.96
C SER A 49 -9.63 -3.63 2.39
N VAL A 50 -8.94 -3.97 3.47
CA VAL A 50 -8.82 -5.34 3.98
C VAL A 50 -9.90 -5.62 5.01
N GLN A 51 -10.71 -6.66 4.77
CA GLN A 51 -11.78 -7.11 5.66
C GLN A 51 -11.56 -8.58 6.04
N GLY A 52 -11.83 -8.93 7.30
CA GLY A 52 -11.63 -10.31 7.76
C GLY A 52 -10.16 -10.71 7.68
N THR A 53 -9.85 -11.84 7.05
CA THR A 53 -8.46 -12.26 6.82
C THR A 53 -8.14 -12.14 5.34
N CYS A 54 -7.21 -11.25 4.98
CA CYS A 54 -6.72 -11.09 3.61
C CYS A 54 -5.24 -11.48 3.52
N SER A 55 -4.90 -12.26 2.49
CA SER A 55 -3.52 -12.54 2.10
C SER A 55 -3.20 -11.94 0.73
N ILE A 56 -2.20 -11.06 0.68
CA ILE A 56 -1.69 -10.51 -0.57
C ILE A 56 -0.32 -11.14 -0.83
N GLN A 57 -0.12 -11.71 -2.01
CA GLN A 57 1.12 -12.41 -2.36
C GLN A 57 1.64 -11.99 -3.73
N GLY A 58 2.95 -11.77 -3.87
CA GLY A 58 3.60 -11.59 -5.17
C GLY A 58 3.10 -10.38 -5.97
N SER A 59 2.41 -9.44 -5.33
CA SER A 59 1.65 -8.39 -5.99
C SER A 59 2.32 -7.03 -5.87
N ARG A 60 1.99 -6.15 -6.82
CA ARG A 60 2.38 -4.73 -6.80
C ARG A 60 1.14 -3.87 -6.58
N ILE A 61 1.16 -3.05 -5.53
CA ILE A 61 0.03 -2.19 -5.15
C ILE A 61 0.44 -0.73 -5.33
N GLU A 62 -0.23 -0.05 -6.25
CA GLU A 62 -0.05 1.37 -6.57
C GLU A 62 -1.13 2.22 -5.90
N GLY A 63 -1.33 1.99 -4.61
CA GLY A 63 -2.30 2.68 -3.77
C GLY A 63 -2.06 2.35 -2.30
N ASN A 64 -2.95 2.83 -1.43
CA ASN A 64 -2.86 2.62 0.00
C ASN A 64 -3.55 1.31 0.40
N VAL A 65 -3.11 0.72 1.51
CA VAL A 65 -3.78 -0.45 2.10
C VAL A 65 -4.33 -0.06 3.46
N THR A 66 -5.66 -0.13 3.61
CA THR A 66 -6.37 0.16 4.85
C THR A 66 -6.92 -1.12 5.45
N ILE A 67 -6.46 -1.47 6.65
CA ILE A 67 -6.93 -2.65 7.39
C ILE A 67 -8.12 -2.27 8.25
N GLN A 68 -9.26 -2.91 8.02
CA GLN A 68 -10.47 -2.65 8.79
C GLN A 68 -10.36 -3.22 10.22
N PRO A 69 -11.12 -2.68 11.18
CA PRO A 69 -11.14 -3.17 12.56
C PRO A 69 -11.36 -4.68 12.66
N GLY A 70 -10.59 -5.33 13.54
CA GLY A 70 -10.63 -6.77 13.77
C GLY A 70 -10.06 -7.63 12.64
N SER A 71 -9.55 -7.03 11.57
CA SER A 71 -9.05 -7.76 10.40
C SER A 71 -7.58 -8.15 10.54
N THR A 72 -7.19 -9.19 9.79
CA THR A 72 -5.83 -9.68 9.65
C THR A 72 -5.35 -9.45 8.23
N LEU A 73 -4.15 -8.90 8.09
CA LEU A 73 -3.48 -8.75 6.81
C LEU A 73 -2.16 -9.53 6.81
N ILE A 74 -1.99 -10.40 5.82
CA ILE A 74 -0.76 -11.12 5.52
C ILE A 74 -0.24 -10.64 4.17
N ILE A 75 0.94 -10.03 4.12
CA ILE A 75 1.58 -9.54 2.89
C ILE A 75 2.89 -10.30 2.69
N THR A 76 2.99 -11.07 1.62
CA THR A 76 4.17 -11.90 1.32
C THR A 76 4.74 -11.61 -0.07
N HIS A 77 6.02 -11.21 -0.14
CA HIS A 77 6.71 -10.87 -1.40
C HIS A 77 6.02 -9.80 -2.25
N ASN A 78 5.55 -8.72 -1.63
CA ASN A 78 4.86 -7.64 -2.34
C ASN A 78 5.67 -6.36 -2.42
N THR A 79 5.31 -5.52 -3.38
CA THR A 79 5.71 -4.12 -3.43
C THR A 79 4.49 -3.22 -3.25
N LEU A 80 4.39 -2.55 -2.11
CA LEU A 80 3.36 -1.57 -1.81
C LEU A 80 3.96 -0.16 -1.95
N LEU A 81 3.47 0.64 -2.89
CA LEU A 81 3.97 2.01 -3.10
C LEU A 81 3.25 3.05 -2.22
N GLY A 82 2.06 2.72 -1.73
CA GLY A 82 1.31 3.56 -0.80
C GLY A 82 1.68 3.33 0.66
N SER A 83 0.88 3.92 1.54
CA SER A 83 0.99 3.68 2.98
C SER A 83 0.14 2.49 3.40
N LEU A 84 0.53 1.83 4.49
CA LEU A 84 -0.29 0.86 5.17
C LEU A 84 -0.89 1.51 6.42
N SER A 85 -2.22 1.50 6.54
CA SER A 85 -2.92 2.05 7.69
C SER A 85 -3.95 1.08 8.26
N GLY A 86 -4.31 1.26 9.53
CA GLY A 86 -5.38 0.49 10.14
C GLY A 86 -5.79 0.99 11.51
N ASP A 87 -6.99 0.61 11.93
CA ASP A 87 -7.53 0.92 13.25
C ASP A 87 -8.01 -0.36 13.92
N LYS A 88 -7.62 -0.62 15.17
CA LYS A 88 -8.01 -1.85 15.92
C LYS A 88 -7.74 -3.13 15.13
N VAL A 89 -6.55 -3.23 14.54
CA VAL A 89 -6.17 -4.35 13.67
C VAL A 89 -5.97 -5.61 14.51
N LYS A 90 -6.36 -6.78 14.02
CA LYS A 90 -6.04 -8.03 14.73
C LYS A 90 -4.57 -8.38 14.55
N MET A 91 -4.12 -8.45 13.30
CA MET A 91 -2.75 -8.84 12.99
C MET A 91 -2.28 -8.22 11.67
N LEU A 92 -1.02 -7.79 11.65
CA LEU A 92 -0.27 -7.47 10.44
C LEU A 92 0.95 -8.38 10.40
N ASP A 93 1.06 -9.18 9.35
CA ASP A 93 2.23 -10.02 9.06
C ASP A 93 2.77 -9.68 7.67
N ALA A 94 3.96 -9.09 7.60
CA ALA A 94 4.63 -8.76 6.35
C ALA A 94 5.93 -9.56 6.24
N GLN A 95 6.09 -10.26 5.11
CA GLN A 95 7.24 -11.10 4.82
C GLN A 95 7.83 -10.77 3.46
N GLY A 96 9.16 -10.58 3.38
CA GLY A 96 9.87 -10.43 2.11
C GLY A 96 9.38 -9.26 1.27
N SER A 97 8.82 -8.22 1.88
CA SER A 97 8.03 -7.19 1.20
C SER A 97 8.67 -5.80 1.29
N ASN A 98 8.33 -4.95 0.33
CA ASN A 98 8.72 -3.53 0.28
C ASN A 98 7.49 -2.66 0.52
N LEU A 99 7.48 -1.90 1.61
CA LEU A 99 6.39 -1.00 2.00
C LEU A 99 6.85 0.46 1.86
N GLY A 100 6.21 1.23 0.99
CA GLY A 100 6.77 2.45 0.40
C GLY A 100 6.58 3.74 1.18
N LYS A 101 5.54 3.84 2.02
CA LYS A 101 5.20 5.10 2.73
C LYS A 101 4.87 4.90 4.21
N GLY A 102 5.57 3.97 4.86
CA GLY A 102 5.41 3.71 6.29
C GLY A 102 4.16 2.91 6.68
N ILE A 103 4.00 2.75 7.98
CA ILE A 103 2.92 1.96 8.62
C ILE A 103 2.32 2.78 9.75
N LEU A 104 1.00 2.97 9.73
CA LEU A 104 0.25 3.63 10.80
C LEU A 104 -0.87 2.74 11.32
N ILE A 105 -0.74 2.23 12.54
CA ILE A 105 -1.82 1.45 13.18
C ILE A 105 -2.21 2.11 14.49
N THR A 106 -3.49 2.47 14.62
CA THR A 106 -4.03 3.17 15.78
C THR A 106 -5.02 2.31 16.58
N ASN A 107 -5.24 2.71 17.83
CA ASN A 107 -6.25 2.15 18.74
C ASN A 107 -6.16 0.63 18.97
N GLY A 108 -4.98 0.03 18.79
CA GLY A 108 -4.69 -1.36 19.14
C GLY A 108 -4.31 -2.23 17.96
N VAL A 109 -3.36 -3.13 18.22
CA VAL A 109 -3.09 -4.28 17.36
C VAL A 109 -2.61 -5.47 18.19
N ASP A 110 -3.06 -6.70 17.92
CA ASP A 110 -2.55 -7.81 18.73
C ASP A 110 -1.09 -8.10 18.37
N ASN A 111 -0.79 -8.26 17.08
CA ASN A 111 0.55 -8.61 16.63
C ASN A 111 0.93 -7.86 15.35
N VAL A 112 2.13 -7.29 15.34
CA VAL A 112 2.79 -6.80 14.13
C VAL A 112 4.07 -7.58 13.94
N LYS A 113 4.20 -8.25 12.79
CA LYS A 113 5.39 -9.01 12.43
C LYS A 113 5.91 -8.53 11.09
N LEU A 114 7.18 -8.12 11.06
CA LEU A 114 7.91 -7.76 9.85
C LEU A 114 9.11 -8.70 9.73
N THR A 115 9.13 -9.52 8.70
CA THR A 115 10.22 -10.48 8.42
C THR A 115 10.79 -10.20 7.04
N ASP A 116 12.10 -10.02 6.93
CA ASP A 116 12.79 -9.71 5.67
C ASP A 116 12.11 -8.57 4.88
N THR A 117 11.59 -7.58 5.61
CA THR A 117 10.73 -6.53 5.06
C THR A 117 11.44 -5.19 5.13
N SER A 118 11.36 -4.43 4.04
CA SER A 118 11.84 -3.05 4.02
C SER A 118 10.65 -2.09 4.09
N VAL A 119 10.67 -1.19 5.08
CA VAL A 119 9.75 -0.06 5.18
C VAL A 119 10.52 1.20 4.84
N SER A 120 10.12 1.87 3.76
CA SER A 120 10.76 3.06 3.22
C SER A 120 9.82 4.27 3.30
N GLY A 121 10.39 5.46 3.16
CA GLY A 121 9.65 6.71 2.93
C GLY A 121 9.04 7.38 4.17
N ALA A 122 8.67 6.64 5.22
CA ALA A 122 8.12 7.22 6.44
C ALA A 122 8.30 6.31 7.66
N ALA A 123 8.07 6.91 8.83
CA ALA A 123 8.09 6.25 10.12
C ALA A 123 7.05 5.11 10.25
N ILE A 124 7.34 4.18 11.15
CA ILE A 124 6.36 3.22 11.65
C ILE A 124 5.77 3.78 12.94
N MET A 125 4.44 3.90 13.00
CA MET A 125 3.72 4.37 14.17
C MET A 125 2.68 3.32 14.58
N LEU A 126 2.89 2.71 15.75
CA LEU A 126 2.01 1.67 16.29
C LEU A 126 1.48 2.11 17.66
N SER A 127 0.16 2.15 17.79
CA SER A 127 -0.53 2.45 19.04
C SER A 127 -1.29 1.23 19.56
N GLY A 128 -1.02 0.81 20.81
CA GLY A 128 -1.75 -0.29 21.45
C GLY A 128 -1.39 -1.69 20.94
N ALA A 129 -0.24 -1.86 20.29
CA ALA A 129 0.31 -3.17 19.96
C ALA A 129 0.59 -3.98 21.22
N LYS A 130 0.22 -5.27 21.21
CA LYS A 130 0.64 -6.20 22.27
C LYS A 130 2.06 -6.71 21.99
N THR A 131 2.29 -7.19 20.78
CA THR A 131 3.59 -7.72 20.34
C THR A 131 4.01 -7.08 19.03
N VAL A 132 5.28 -6.67 18.96
CA VAL A 132 5.92 -6.21 17.73
C VAL A 132 7.23 -6.97 17.52
N GLU A 133 7.35 -7.63 16.37
CA GLU A 133 8.56 -8.37 15.98
C GLU A 133 9.09 -7.88 14.64
N LEU A 134 10.36 -7.48 14.63
CA LEU A 134 11.14 -7.18 13.43
C LEU A 134 12.27 -8.21 13.34
N SER A 135 12.34 -8.93 12.22
CA SER A 135 13.38 -9.92 11.93
C SER A 135 13.95 -9.70 10.54
N GLY A 136 15.27 -9.61 10.39
CA GLY A 136 15.91 -9.39 9.08
C GLY A 136 15.42 -8.15 8.32
N SER A 137 14.83 -7.19 9.02
CA SER A 137 14.02 -6.12 8.43
C SER A 137 14.71 -4.76 8.51
N ASN A 138 14.32 -3.85 7.62
CA ASN A 138 14.90 -2.52 7.52
C ASN A 138 13.81 -1.45 7.57
N VAL A 139 13.79 -0.66 8.64
CA VAL A 139 12.98 0.55 8.76
C VAL A 139 13.85 1.74 8.39
N GLY A 140 13.54 2.34 7.24
CA GLY A 140 14.28 3.45 6.65
C GLY A 140 14.21 4.76 7.44
N ASP A 141 13.29 4.86 8.38
CA ASP A 141 13.03 6.01 9.23
C ASP A 141 12.72 5.55 10.67
N SER A 142 12.27 6.46 11.53
CA SER A 142 12.01 6.20 12.94
C SER A 142 10.86 5.21 13.18
N MET A 143 10.88 4.60 14.36
CA MET A 143 9.80 3.73 14.82
C MET A 143 9.26 4.24 16.16
N THR A 144 7.95 4.46 16.24
CA THR A 144 7.26 4.93 17.44
C THR A 144 6.21 3.91 17.88
N LEU A 145 6.36 3.46 19.12
CA LEU A 145 5.47 2.55 19.82
C LEU A 145 4.81 3.29 20.98
N LYS A 146 3.56 3.76 20.76
CA LYS A 146 2.72 4.39 21.79
C LYS A 146 1.73 3.41 22.44
N ASP A 147 1.56 3.50 23.76
CA ASP A 147 0.56 2.74 24.54
C ASP A 147 0.63 1.21 24.32
N ASN A 148 1.83 0.69 24.03
CA ASN A 148 2.05 -0.74 23.81
C ASN A 148 2.40 -1.43 25.12
N SER A 149 1.94 -2.68 25.28
CA SER A 149 1.78 -3.25 26.61
C SER A 149 2.62 -4.49 26.91
N ARG A 150 3.35 -5.07 25.95
CA ARG A 150 4.08 -6.33 26.22
C ARG A 150 5.49 -6.40 25.66
N VAL A 151 5.67 -6.62 24.36
CA VAL A 151 6.97 -7.05 23.82
C VAL A 151 7.31 -6.32 22.53
N LEU A 152 8.54 -5.80 22.45
CA LEU A 152 9.19 -5.40 21.22
C LEU A 152 10.46 -6.24 21.05
N LYS A 153 10.49 -7.03 19.97
CA LYS A 153 11.66 -7.85 19.61
C LYS A 153 12.19 -7.39 18.26
N ILE A 154 13.48 -7.08 18.22
CA ILE A 154 14.21 -6.68 17.01
C ILE A 154 15.39 -7.63 16.85
N THR A 155 15.42 -8.39 15.76
CA THR A 155 16.47 -9.38 15.46
C THR A 155 17.05 -9.13 14.08
N ASP A 156 18.37 -9.05 13.97
CA ASP A 156 19.11 -8.82 12.71
C ASP A 156 18.50 -7.73 11.83
N SER A 157 18.01 -6.66 12.46
CA SER A 157 17.22 -5.62 11.78
C SER A 157 17.86 -4.24 11.97
N THR A 158 17.50 -3.31 11.08
CA THR A 158 17.90 -1.91 11.18
C THR A 158 16.69 -1.01 11.38
N VAL A 159 16.75 -0.10 12.36
CA VAL A 159 15.80 1.03 12.49
C VAL A 159 16.61 2.31 12.42
N ARG A 160 16.30 3.19 11.45
CA ARG A 160 16.99 4.47 11.32
C ARG A 160 16.27 5.56 12.11
N ASN A 161 16.96 6.66 12.38
CA ASN A 161 16.39 7.90 12.95
C ASN A 161 15.66 7.75 14.31
N GLY A 162 15.92 6.66 15.03
CA GLY A 162 15.51 6.45 16.41
C GLY A 162 14.34 5.48 16.60
N LEU A 163 14.23 5.03 17.85
CA LEU A 163 13.20 4.14 18.34
C LEU A 163 12.62 4.75 19.61
N SER A 164 11.32 5.06 19.61
CA SER A 164 10.60 5.56 20.77
C SER A 164 9.56 4.55 21.22
N CYS A 165 9.64 4.11 22.46
CA CYS A 165 8.72 3.18 23.10
C CYS A 165 8.13 3.80 24.39
N ASN A 166 6.88 3.47 24.74
CA ASN A 166 6.38 3.76 26.08
C ASN A 166 7.08 2.91 27.15
N ARG A 167 7.15 3.44 28.38
CA ARG A 167 7.62 2.69 29.56
C ARG A 167 6.78 1.43 29.78
N GLY A 168 7.45 0.30 30.04
CA GLY A 168 6.80 -0.99 30.36
C GLY A 168 6.78 -2.01 29.22
N ILE A 169 7.39 -1.70 28.07
CA ILE A 169 7.60 -2.67 27.00
C ILE A 169 8.87 -3.49 27.32
N ALA A 170 8.77 -4.82 27.27
CA ALA A 170 9.94 -5.68 27.25
C ALA A 170 10.64 -5.53 25.89
N PHE A 171 11.74 -4.78 25.85
CA PHE A 171 12.54 -4.56 24.66
C PHE A 171 13.68 -5.58 24.57
N GLN A 172 13.78 -6.27 23.44
CA GLN A 172 14.85 -7.20 23.12
C GLN A 172 15.44 -6.86 21.74
N SER A 173 16.75 -6.65 21.70
CA SER A 173 17.51 -6.40 20.47
C SER A 173 18.65 -7.40 20.36
N ILE A 174 18.69 -8.18 19.27
CA ILE A 174 19.73 -9.18 18.99
C ILE A 174 20.28 -8.90 17.58
N GLY A 175 21.60 -8.73 17.44
CA GLY A 175 22.22 -8.51 16.13
C GLY A 175 21.72 -7.28 15.36
N SER A 176 21.00 -6.38 16.02
CA SER A 176 20.25 -5.30 15.37
C SER A 176 20.90 -3.93 15.59
N ASN A 177 20.68 -3.03 14.64
CA ASN A 177 21.22 -1.68 14.66
C ASN A 177 20.09 -0.66 14.70
N VAL A 178 20.02 0.12 15.79
CA VAL A 178 19.13 1.29 15.85
C VAL A 178 20.00 2.54 15.80
N THR A 179 19.87 3.34 14.74
CA THR A 179 20.59 4.62 14.64
C THR A 179 19.73 5.74 15.22
N GLY A 180 20.33 6.69 15.91
CA GLY A 180 19.62 7.79 16.57
C GLY A 180 19.24 7.49 18.02
N GLN A 181 18.28 8.23 18.56
CA GLN A 181 17.88 8.10 19.95
C GLN A 181 17.01 6.86 20.16
N VAL A 182 17.35 6.07 21.19
CA VAL A 182 16.51 4.99 21.70
C VAL A 182 15.92 5.44 23.02
N ASN A 183 14.59 5.49 23.11
CA ASN A 183 13.86 5.83 24.32
C ASN A 183 12.83 4.75 24.61
N CYS A 184 13.26 3.72 25.33
CA CYS A 184 12.50 2.59 25.81
C CYS A 184 13.04 2.31 27.24
#